data_AF-A0A9D6RE43-F1
#
_entry.id   AF-A0A9D6RE43-F1
#
_cell.length_a   1.000
_cell.length_b   1.000
_cell.length_c   1.000
_cell.angle_alpha   90.00
_cell.angle_beta   90.00
_cell.angle_gamma   90.00
#
_symmetry.space_group_name_H-M   'P 1'
#
loop_
_entity.id
_entity.type
_entity.pdbx_description
1 polymer ?
#
loop_
_entity_poly.entity_id
_entity_poly.type
_entity_poly.pdbx_seq_one_letter_code
_entity_poly.pdbx_strand_id
1 'polypeptide(L)'
;MKKMLDLLIHLDDHKHDSLGRLFLETVDERGMRRALREYLGARVTVKQAMLSGHRLRVKVELPDFQTESDNLVRLARDLSSRARPQAALGQLEEALKIFPLNGSALKGLGRACYGRADYTAAAAFFVRANEVLREDGEALRALGTISLRTGREASAMGYFQRAVNANSKDEAATQAVAQLRERIASRFKAGAEGGSAATTTSARAPARPAVRGGGPVRSGVRSLVPGGDSVAVDTRPRMR
;
A
#
# COMPACT_ATOMS: atom_id res chain seq x y z
N MET A 1 24.52 22.01 -11.19
CA MET A 1 23.39 22.81 -10.64
C MET A 1 22.52 21.88 -9.80
N LYS A 2 21.77 22.40 -8.82
CA LYS A 2 20.90 21.59 -7.96
C LYS A 2 19.46 21.98 -8.17
N LYS A 3 18.56 21.01 -8.13
CA LYS A 3 17.12 21.18 -8.25
C LYS A 3 16.45 20.92 -6.92
N MET A 4 15.44 21.73 -6.59
CA MET A 4 14.53 21.44 -5.48
C MET A 4 13.22 20.86 -5.98
N LEU A 5 12.72 19.85 -5.29
CA LEU A 5 11.40 19.26 -5.52
C LEU A 5 10.65 19.14 -4.19
N ASP A 6 9.32 19.21 -4.29
CA ASP A 6 8.43 18.91 -3.17
C ASP A 6 7.73 17.58 -3.45
N LEU A 7 7.83 16.65 -2.50
CA LEU A 7 7.20 15.35 -2.54
C LEU A 7 6.00 15.33 -1.59
N LEU A 8 4.95 14.61 -1.98
CA LEU A 8 3.79 14.36 -1.14
C LEU A 8 3.64 12.85 -0.93
N ILE A 9 4.00 12.39 0.27
CA ILE A 9 3.95 10.98 0.65
C ILE A 9 2.69 10.75 1.47
N HIS A 10 1.90 9.73 1.13
CA HIS A 10 0.67 9.40 1.84
C HIS A 10 0.83 8.12 2.64
N LEU A 11 0.31 8.10 3.87
CA LEU A 11 0.27 6.87 4.68
C LEU A 11 -0.38 5.69 3.94
N ASP A 12 -1.41 5.97 3.15
CA ASP A 12 -2.13 4.94 2.41
C ASP A 12 -1.25 4.15 1.43
N ASP A 13 -0.20 4.79 0.94
CA ASP A 13 0.74 4.22 -0.02
C ASP A 13 1.85 3.39 0.67
N HIS A 14 2.00 3.54 1.99
CA HIS A 14 3.10 2.98 2.80
C HIS A 14 2.63 2.10 3.97
N LYS A 15 1.39 1.63 3.97
CA LYS A 15 0.82 0.82 5.09
C LYS A 15 1.60 -0.48 5.38
N HIS A 16 2.42 -0.93 4.44
CA HIS A 16 3.09 -2.22 4.49
C HIS A 16 4.61 -2.11 4.39
N ASP A 17 5.18 -0.92 4.61
CA ASP A 17 6.63 -0.73 4.60
C ASP A 17 7.14 0.06 5.82
N SER A 18 8.46 0.26 5.87
CA SER A 18 9.15 0.96 6.95
C SER A 18 8.81 2.44 7.01
N LEU A 19 8.43 3.06 5.89
CA LEU A 19 8.06 4.47 5.82
C LEU A 19 6.70 4.72 6.49
N GLY A 20 5.79 3.74 6.43
CA GLY A 20 4.50 3.78 7.11
C GLY A 20 4.61 4.00 8.62
N ARG A 21 5.68 3.51 9.26
CA ARG A 21 5.93 3.69 10.70
C ARG A 21 6.06 5.16 11.10
N LEU A 22 6.57 6.01 10.20
CA LEU A 22 6.71 7.44 10.44
C LEU A 22 5.37 8.12 10.72
N PHE A 23 4.25 7.55 10.26
CA PHE A 23 2.92 8.12 10.44
C PHE A 23 2.20 7.63 11.69
N LEU A 24 2.68 6.53 12.29
CA LEU A 24 2.02 5.84 13.41
C LEU A 24 2.71 6.12 14.74
N GLU A 25 4.02 6.38 14.72
CA GLU A 25 4.84 6.58 15.90
C GLU A 25 5.34 8.03 16.00
N THR A 26 5.60 8.50 17.22
CA THR A 26 6.35 9.75 17.43
C THR A 26 7.81 9.50 17.08
N VAL A 27 8.17 9.74 15.82
CA VAL A 27 9.54 9.61 15.35
C VAL A 27 10.26 10.95 15.48
N ASP A 28 11.46 10.93 16.05
CA ASP A 28 12.33 12.10 16.12
C ASP A 28 12.78 12.54 14.71
N GLU A 29 13.21 13.79 14.58
CA GLU A 29 13.61 14.34 13.29
C GLU A 29 14.77 13.53 12.66
N ARG A 30 15.66 12.98 13.49
CA ARG A 30 16.78 12.16 13.04
C ARG A 30 16.31 10.82 12.47
N GLY A 31 15.37 10.14 13.12
CA GLY A 31 14.74 8.91 12.63
C GLY A 31 13.99 9.13 11.33
N MET A 32 13.22 10.22 11.23
CA MET A 32 12.49 10.59 10.01
C MET A 32 13.44 10.84 8.83
N ARG A 33 14.50 11.63 9.06
CA ARG A 33 15.52 11.88 8.02
C ARG A 33 16.25 10.61 7.58
N ARG A 34 16.49 9.67 8.50
CA ARG A 34 17.11 8.37 8.17
C ARG A 34 16.20 7.52 7.28
N ALA A 35 14.93 7.37 7.66
CA ALA A 35 13.95 6.61 6.88
C ALA A 35 13.75 7.21 5.48
N LEU A 36 13.64 8.54 5.38
CA LEU A 36 13.53 9.22 4.08
C LEU A 36 14.79 9.05 3.22
N ARG A 37 15.99 9.03 3.81
CA ARG A 37 17.24 8.77 3.07
C ARG A 37 17.29 7.35 2.54
N GLU A 38 16.85 6.37 3.32
CA GLU A 38 16.78 4.97 2.90
C GLU A 38 15.80 4.79 1.74
N TYR A 39 14.65 5.45 1.81
CA TYR A 39 13.62 5.41 0.78
C TYR A 39 13.98 6.16 -0.52
N LEU A 40 14.50 7.39 -0.40
CA LEU A 40 14.82 8.24 -1.56
C LEU A 40 16.19 7.96 -2.17
N GLY A 41 17.06 7.26 -1.43
CA GLY A 41 18.42 6.93 -1.83
C GLY A 41 19.44 8.06 -1.60
N ALA A 42 20.72 7.72 -1.73
CA ALA A 42 21.83 8.60 -1.36
C ALA A 42 21.99 9.86 -2.23
N ARG A 43 21.42 9.88 -3.44
CA ARG A 43 21.51 11.01 -4.38
C ARG A 43 20.49 12.12 -4.08
N VAL A 44 19.59 11.90 -3.14
CA VAL A 44 18.53 12.84 -2.76
C VAL A 44 18.79 13.34 -1.35
N THR A 45 18.89 14.66 -1.20
CA THR A 45 19.09 15.30 0.10
C THR A 45 17.77 15.87 0.60
N VAL A 46 17.27 15.36 1.73
CA VAL A 46 16.08 15.93 2.39
C VAL A 46 16.46 17.25 3.06
N LYS A 47 15.77 18.34 2.69
CA LYS A 47 15.93 19.67 3.29
C LYS A 47 14.89 19.95 4.37
N GLN A 48 13.67 19.48 4.15
CA GLN A 48 12.56 19.69 5.05
C GLN A 48 11.62 18.50 4.98
N ALA A 49 11.05 18.11 6.11
CA ALA A 49 10.02 17.09 6.19
C ALA A 49 8.97 17.55 7.21
N MET A 50 7.70 17.55 6.82
CA MET A 50 6.57 17.97 7.63
C MET A 50 5.49 16.91 7.58
N LEU A 51 5.28 16.25 8.72
CA LEU A 51 4.21 15.28 8.89
C LEU A 51 2.93 16.00 9.35
N SER A 52 1.82 15.74 8.68
CA SER A 52 0.50 16.31 9.01
C SER A 52 -0.57 15.25 8.83
N GLY A 53 -0.90 14.54 9.92
CA GLY A 53 -1.82 13.40 9.88
C GLY A 53 -1.31 12.32 8.93
N HIS A 54 -2.09 11.99 7.90
CA HIS A 54 -1.77 10.93 6.93
C HIS A 54 -0.95 11.40 5.72
N ARG A 55 -0.38 12.60 5.78
CA ARG A 55 0.40 13.20 4.68
C ARG A 55 1.75 13.70 5.20
N LEU A 56 2.82 13.35 4.49
CA LEU A 56 4.17 13.78 4.75
C LEU A 56 4.66 14.60 3.55
N ARG A 57 4.87 15.90 3.78
CA ARG A 57 5.44 16.81 2.77
C ARG A 57 6.95 16.84 2.94
N VAL A 58 7.68 16.51 1.89
CA VAL A 58 9.14 16.44 1.93
C VAL A 58 9.73 17.34 0.85
N LYS A 59 10.53 18.32 1.26
CA LYS A 59 11.31 19.12 0.33
C LYS A 59 12.69 18.53 0.18
N VAL A 60 13.05 18.22 -1.06
CA VAL A 60 14.29 17.53 -1.40
C VAL A 60 15.12 18.32 -2.38
N GLU A 61 16.44 18.13 -2.30
CA GLU A 61 17.44 18.69 -3.19
C GLU A 61 18.19 17.54 -3.88
N LEU A 62 18.36 17.62 -5.19
CA LEU A 62 19.05 16.62 -6.01
C LEU A 62 19.81 17.29 -7.17
N PRO A 63 20.77 16.60 -7.81
CA PRO A 63 21.44 17.11 -9.00
C PRO A 63 20.44 17.45 -10.10
N ASP A 64 20.61 18.61 -10.74
CA ASP A 64 19.72 19.05 -11.82
C ASP A 64 20.16 18.46 -13.16
N PHE A 65 19.66 17.26 -13.44
CA PHE A 65 19.78 16.56 -14.72
C PHE A 65 18.40 16.25 -15.30
N GLN A 66 17.41 17.12 -15.02
CA GLN A 66 16.04 16.85 -15.43
C GLN A 66 15.93 16.77 -16.94
N THR A 67 16.54 17.71 -17.68
CA THR A 67 16.48 17.76 -19.14
C THR A 67 17.09 16.51 -19.77
N GLU A 68 18.26 16.08 -19.30
CA GLU A 68 18.92 14.86 -19.77
C GLU A 68 18.07 13.63 -19.46
N SER A 69 17.48 13.57 -18.27
CA SER A 69 16.58 12.48 -17.87
C SER A 69 15.32 12.44 -18.72
N ASP A 70 14.71 13.59 -19.02
CA ASP A 70 13.53 13.69 -19.88
C ASP A 70 13.85 13.29 -21.33
N ASN A 71 15.05 13.61 -21.82
CA ASN A 71 15.53 13.15 -23.12
C ASN A 71 15.63 11.61 -23.18
N LEU A 72 16.16 10.97 -22.13
CA LEU A 72 16.21 9.51 -22.02
C LEU A 72 14.81 8.89 -21.96
N VAL A 73 13.87 9.50 -21.24
CA VAL A 73 12.46 9.07 -21.23
C VAL A 73 11.82 9.17 -22.61
N ARG A 74 12.10 10.25 -23.36
CA ARG A 74 11.60 10.42 -24.73
C ARG A 74 12.17 9.33 -25.64
N LEU A 75 13.46 9.03 -25.53
CA LEU A 75 14.10 7.94 -26.26
C LEU A 75 13.49 6.57 -25.90
N ALA A 76 13.24 6.31 -24.62
CA ALA A 76 12.59 5.07 -24.17
C ALA A 76 11.20 4.88 -24.80
N ARG A 77 10.43 5.97 -24.92
CA ARG A 77 9.10 5.94 -25.56
C ARG A 77 9.20 5.58 -27.04
N ASP A 78 10.14 6.17 -27.77
CA ASP A 78 10.40 5.84 -29.18
C ASP A 78 10.90 4.40 -29.36
N LEU A 79 11.76 3.90 -28.47
CA LEU A 79 12.18 2.49 -28.50
C LEU A 79 11.02 1.54 -28.22
N SER A 80 10.10 1.91 -27.33
CA SER A 80 8.91 1.12 -27.02
C SER A 80 7.96 1.03 -28.21
N SER A 81 7.76 2.11 -28.97
CA SER A 81 6.91 2.09 -30.17
C SER A 81 7.51 1.25 -31.30
N ARG A 82 8.83 1.10 -31.34
CA ARG A 82 9.56 0.23 -32.28
C ARG A 82 9.64 -1.23 -31.83
N ALA A 83 8.81 -1.66 -30.89
CA ALA A 83 8.80 -3.01 -30.32
C ALA A 83 10.16 -3.44 -29.72
N ARG A 84 10.93 -2.51 -29.15
CA ARG A 84 12.19 -2.76 -28.43
C ARG A 84 12.06 -2.48 -26.93
N PRO A 85 11.21 -3.23 -26.19
CA PRO A 85 10.87 -2.94 -24.80
C PRO A 85 12.07 -3.06 -23.83
N GLN A 86 13.02 -3.96 -24.09
CA GLN A 86 14.22 -4.11 -23.24
C GLN A 86 15.14 -2.90 -23.34
N ALA A 87 15.34 -2.36 -24.56
CA ALA A 87 16.14 -1.16 -24.75
C ALA A 87 15.47 0.05 -24.11
N ALA A 88 14.14 0.16 -24.21
CA ALA A 88 13.37 1.19 -23.54
C ALA A 88 13.53 1.15 -22.01
N LEU A 89 13.45 -0.04 -21.41
CA LEU A 89 13.69 -0.24 -19.98
C LEU A 89 15.07 0.28 -19.56
N GLY A 90 16.12 -0.08 -20.31
CA GLY A 90 17.47 0.41 -20.02
C GLY A 90 17.57 1.93 -20.03
N GLN A 91 16.90 2.61 -20.96
CA GLN A 91 16.88 4.09 -21.00
C GLN A 91 16.12 4.70 -19.81
N LEU A 92 15.02 4.09 -19.36
CA LEU A 92 14.29 4.53 -18.18
C LEU A 92 15.10 4.35 -16.89
N GLU A 93 15.84 3.25 -16.79
CA GLU A 93 16.75 3.00 -15.67
C GLU A 93 17.90 4.03 -15.63
N GLU A 94 18.51 4.33 -16.77
CA GLU A 94 19.51 5.40 -16.88
C GLU A 94 18.93 6.77 -16.50
N ALA A 95 17.70 7.06 -16.93
CA ALA A 95 17.01 8.29 -16.56
C ALA A 95 16.87 8.46 -15.04
N LEU A 96 16.59 7.37 -14.31
CA LEU A 96 16.52 7.36 -12.84
C LEU A 96 17.88 7.30 -12.15
N LYS A 97 18.92 6.77 -12.81
CA LYS A 97 20.28 6.88 -12.27
C LYS A 97 20.68 8.35 -12.20
N ILE A 98 20.54 9.11 -13.28
CA ILE A 98 20.95 10.52 -13.30
C ILE A 98 19.97 11.44 -12.55
N PHE A 99 18.68 11.15 -12.58
CA PHE A 99 17.64 11.91 -11.89
C PHE A 99 16.64 10.97 -11.19
N PRO A 100 16.89 10.60 -9.92
CA PRO A 100 16.14 9.55 -9.20
C PRO A 100 14.65 9.81 -8.98
N LEU A 101 14.21 11.05 -9.19
CA LEU A 101 12.85 11.52 -9.00
C LEU A 101 12.22 11.98 -10.32
N ASN A 102 12.60 11.38 -11.45
CA ASN A 102 11.89 11.63 -12.71
C ASN A 102 10.51 10.94 -12.67
N GLY A 103 9.44 11.71 -12.48
CA GLY A 103 8.07 11.18 -12.45
C GLY A 103 7.69 10.42 -13.73
N SER A 104 8.14 10.89 -14.91
CA SER A 104 7.85 10.23 -16.19
C SER A 104 8.59 8.91 -16.35
N ALA A 105 9.86 8.84 -15.91
CA ALA A 105 10.62 7.61 -15.95
C ALA A 105 10.05 6.56 -14.97
N LEU A 106 9.66 7.00 -13.76
CA LEU A 106 8.99 6.15 -12.77
C LEU A 106 7.69 5.56 -13.33
N LYS A 107 6.84 6.37 -13.97
CA LYS A 107 5.64 5.86 -14.66
C LYS A 107 5.98 4.88 -15.78
N GLY A 108 7.02 5.16 -16.55
CA GLY A 108 7.51 4.27 -17.62
C GLY A 108 7.87 2.87 -17.09
N LEU A 109 8.67 2.81 -16.03
CA LEU A 109 9.02 1.53 -15.38
C LEU A 109 7.80 0.85 -14.76
N GLY A 110 6.92 1.62 -14.11
CA GLY A 110 5.66 1.10 -13.56
C GLY A 110 4.79 0.43 -14.62
N ARG A 111 4.62 1.06 -15.79
CA ARG A 111 3.90 0.48 -16.94
C ARG A 111 4.56 -0.79 -17.46
N ALA A 112 5.89 -0.81 -17.53
CA ALA A 112 6.62 -1.98 -17.99
C ALA A 112 6.50 -3.18 -17.03
N CYS A 113 6.63 -2.95 -15.72
CA CYS A 113 6.38 -3.96 -14.70
C CYS A 113 4.93 -4.46 -14.74
N TYR A 114 3.96 -3.56 -14.90
CA TYR A 114 2.55 -3.91 -15.04
C TYR A 114 2.30 -4.80 -16.26
N GLY A 115 2.90 -4.49 -17.41
CA GLY A 115 2.81 -5.30 -18.62
C GLY A 115 3.40 -6.71 -18.46
N ARG A 116 4.35 -6.88 -17.53
CA ARG A 116 4.92 -8.18 -17.14
C ARG A 116 4.13 -8.90 -16.04
N ALA A 117 2.99 -8.35 -15.63
CA ALA A 117 2.18 -8.81 -14.49
C ALA A 117 2.90 -8.79 -13.13
N ASP A 118 4.04 -8.08 -13.02
CA ASP A 118 4.69 -7.81 -11.74
C ASP A 118 4.01 -6.60 -11.07
N TYR A 119 2.83 -6.87 -10.50
CA TYR A 119 1.99 -5.86 -9.86
C TYR A 119 2.65 -5.24 -8.63
N THR A 120 3.53 -5.98 -7.95
CA THR A 120 4.27 -5.50 -6.78
C THR A 120 5.27 -4.42 -7.16
N ALA A 121 6.13 -4.68 -8.14
CA ALA A 121 7.09 -3.68 -8.61
C ALA A 121 6.38 -2.51 -9.30
N ALA A 122 5.33 -2.79 -10.07
CA ALA A 122 4.54 -1.76 -10.72
C ALA A 122 3.94 -0.76 -9.70
N ALA A 123 3.33 -1.27 -8.63
CA ALA A 123 2.77 -0.44 -7.57
C ALA A 123 3.85 0.45 -6.93
N ALA A 124 5.02 -0.09 -6.60
CA ALA A 124 6.11 0.67 -6.01
C ALA A 124 6.56 1.84 -6.91
N PHE A 125 6.70 1.61 -8.22
CA PHE A 125 7.07 2.67 -9.16
C PHE A 125 5.97 3.73 -9.33
N PHE A 126 4.70 3.33 -9.38
CA PHE A 126 3.58 4.28 -9.49
C PHE A 126 3.35 5.07 -8.20
N VAL A 127 3.58 4.48 -7.02
CA VAL A 127 3.57 5.20 -5.73
C VAL A 127 4.62 6.32 -5.78
N ARG A 128 5.87 5.98 -6.10
CA ARG A 128 6.94 6.98 -6.22
C ARG A 128 6.64 8.05 -7.27
N ALA A 129 6.03 7.68 -8.40
CA ALA A 129 5.62 8.66 -9.40
C ALA A 129 4.55 9.63 -8.86
N ASN A 130 3.56 9.10 -8.13
CA ASN A 130 2.50 9.89 -7.52
C ASN A 130 3.04 10.85 -6.44
N GLU A 131 4.04 10.44 -5.66
CA GLU A 131 4.67 11.30 -4.66
C GLU A 131 5.39 12.51 -5.27
N VAL A 132 6.08 12.27 -6.38
CA VAL A 132 6.83 13.31 -7.11
C VAL A 132 5.89 14.26 -7.84
N LEU A 133 4.87 13.71 -8.51
CA LEU A 133 3.95 14.48 -9.34
C LEU A 133 2.77 15.08 -8.56
N ARG A 134 2.61 14.70 -7.28
CA ARG A 134 1.61 15.19 -6.34
C ARG A 134 0.18 15.05 -6.87
N GLU A 135 -0.36 13.84 -6.77
CA GLU A 135 -1.72 13.50 -7.22
C GLU A 135 -1.87 13.43 -8.76
N ASP A 136 -0.91 12.77 -9.42
CA ASP A 136 -1.00 12.49 -10.86
C ASP A 136 -2.12 11.49 -11.15
N GLY A 137 -3.13 11.93 -11.91
CA GLY A 137 -4.30 11.10 -12.22
C GLY A 137 -3.94 9.79 -12.93
N GLU A 138 -2.90 9.78 -13.78
CA GLU A 138 -2.44 8.56 -14.43
C GLU A 138 -1.85 7.55 -13.42
N ALA A 139 -0.94 8.00 -12.55
CA ALA A 139 -0.37 7.16 -11.50
C ALA A 139 -1.46 6.64 -10.54
N LEU A 140 -2.40 7.49 -10.12
CA LEU A 140 -3.50 7.10 -9.24
C LEU A 140 -4.42 6.06 -9.90
N ARG A 141 -4.76 6.23 -11.18
CA ARG A 141 -5.52 5.20 -11.91
C ARG A 141 -4.77 3.89 -12.02
N ALA A 142 -3.47 3.94 -12.33
CA ALA A 142 -2.65 2.73 -12.41
C ALA A 142 -2.61 1.99 -11.07
N LEU A 143 -2.45 2.70 -9.95
CA LEU A 143 -2.53 2.13 -8.60
C LEU A 143 -3.92 1.54 -8.29
N GLY A 144 -5.00 2.21 -8.71
CA GLY A 144 -6.36 1.70 -8.61
C GLY A 144 -6.56 0.40 -9.39
N THR A 145 -6.11 0.34 -10.65
CA THR A 145 -6.18 -0.85 -11.49
C THR A 145 -5.34 -2.00 -10.93
N ILE A 146 -4.12 -1.73 -10.46
CA ILE A 146 -3.27 -2.71 -9.79
C ILE A 146 -3.95 -3.25 -8.53
N SER A 147 -4.58 -2.36 -7.74
CA SER A 147 -5.32 -2.75 -6.54
C SER A 147 -6.50 -3.67 -6.86
N LEU A 148 -7.25 -3.40 -7.94
CA LEU A 148 -8.30 -4.33 -8.39
C LEU A 148 -7.75 -5.70 -8.80
N ARG A 149 -6.64 -5.72 -9.56
CA ARG A 149 -6.02 -6.98 -10.00
C ARG A 149 -5.45 -7.81 -8.87
N THR A 150 -5.06 -7.17 -7.77
CA THR A 150 -4.55 -7.82 -6.56
C THR A 150 -5.63 -8.08 -5.51
N GLY A 151 -6.92 -7.88 -5.85
CA GLY A 151 -8.06 -8.16 -4.97
C GLY A 151 -8.30 -7.12 -3.87
N ARG A 152 -7.59 -5.99 -3.88
CA ARG A 152 -7.68 -4.93 -2.88
C ARG A 152 -8.72 -3.88 -3.29
N GLU A 153 -10.00 -4.28 -3.31
CA GLU A 153 -11.12 -3.43 -3.75
C GLU A 153 -11.22 -2.11 -2.94
N ALA A 154 -11.00 -2.15 -1.62
CA ALA A 154 -11.04 -0.94 -0.78
C ALA A 154 -9.95 0.07 -1.14
N SER A 155 -8.70 -0.39 -1.34
CA SER A 155 -7.59 0.47 -1.80
C SER A 155 -7.85 1.02 -3.19
N ALA A 156 -8.39 0.21 -4.10
CA ALA A 156 -8.74 0.64 -5.45
C ALA A 156 -9.74 1.80 -5.43
N MET A 157 -10.79 1.70 -4.60
CA MET A 157 -11.77 2.78 -4.42
C MET A 157 -11.11 4.08 -3.97
N GLY A 158 -10.21 4.00 -2.99
CA GLY A 158 -9.46 5.16 -2.50
C GLY A 158 -8.61 5.83 -3.58
N TYR A 159 -7.90 5.04 -4.39
CA TYR A 159 -7.09 5.56 -5.49
C TYR A 159 -7.91 6.21 -6.59
N PHE A 160 -9.00 5.58 -7.03
CA PHE A 160 -9.85 6.19 -8.06
C PHE A 160 -10.55 7.44 -7.56
N GLN A 161 -10.99 7.48 -6.29
CA GLN A 161 -11.57 8.69 -5.72
C GLN A 161 -10.54 9.84 -5.64
N ARG A 162 -9.29 9.54 -5.29
CA ARG A 162 -8.20 10.54 -5.36
C ARG A 162 -7.96 11.02 -6.78
N ALA A 163 -8.00 10.12 -7.78
CA ALA A 163 -7.84 10.49 -9.18
C ALA A 163 -8.95 11.45 -9.66
N VAL A 164 -10.21 11.17 -9.29
CA VAL A 164 -11.36 12.04 -9.58
C VAL A 164 -11.24 13.39 -8.86
N ASN A 165 -10.76 13.40 -7.62
CA ASN A 165 -10.56 14.64 -6.88
C ASN A 165 -9.44 15.51 -7.47
N ALA A 166 -8.37 14.88 -7.96
CA ALA A 166 -7.25 15.57 -8.62
C ALA A 166 -7.65 16.11 -10.00
N ASN A 167 -8.46 15.36 -10.74
CA ASN A 167 -9.03 15.80 -12.00
C ASN A 167 -10.48 15.33 -12.14
N SER A 168 -11.42 16.26 -11.94
CA SER A 168 -12.86 15.98 -12.03
C SER A 168 -13.33 15.61 -13.44
N LYS A 169 -12.49 15.79 -14.47
CA LYS A 169 -12.76 15.39 -15.85
C LYS A 169 -12.17 14.03 -16.22
N ASP A 170 -11.56 13.29 -15.29
CA ASP A 170 -11.08 11.94 -15.56
C ASP A 170 -12.25 10.96 -15.61
N GLU A 171 -12.83 10.81 -16.81
CA GLU A 171 -13.96 9.91 -17.07
C GLU A 171 -13.63 8.46 -16.69
N ALA A 172 -12.41 8.00 -16.97
CA ALA A 172 -12.02 6.63 -16.68
C ALA A 172 -11.97 6.36 -15.17
N ALA A 173 -11.46 7.32 -14.38
CA ALA A 173 -11.49 7.21 -12.92
C ALA A 173 -12.93 7.25 -12.38
N THR A 174 -13.77 8.12 -12.94
CA THR A 174 -15.19 8.24 -12.54
C THR A 174 -15.97 6.96 -12.85
N GLN A 175 -15.78 6.39 -14.03
CA GLN A 175 -16.37 5.10 -14.43
C GLN A 175 -15.89 3.97 -13.52
N ALA A 176 -14.60 3.93 -13.18
CA ALA A 176 -14.04 2.92 -12.29
C ALA A 176 -14.66 2.99 -10.88
N VAL A 177 -14.87 4.20 -10.33
CA VAL A 177 -15.59 4.39 -9.06
C VAL A 177 -17.03 3.88 -9.15
N ALA A 178 -17.76 4.25 -10.20
CA ALA A 178 -19.14 3.84 -10.40
C ALA A 178 -19.28 2.31 -10.47
N GLN A 179 -18.48 1.65 -11.31
CA GLN A 179 -18.46 0.19 -11.46
C GLN A 179 -18.13 -0.52 -10.14
N LEU A 180 -17.19 0.02 -9.36
CA LEU A 180 -16.79 -0.59 -8.10
C LEU A 180 -17.88 -0.43 -7.04
N ARG A 181 -18.58 0.72 -7.00
CA ARG A 181 -19.75 0.91 -6.13
C ARG A 181 -20.88 -0.04 -6.47
N GLU A 182 -21.18 -0.23 -7.76
CA GLU A 182 -22.19 -1.18 -8.22
C GLU A 182 -21.85 -2.62 -7.84
N ARG A 183 -20.60 -3.05 -8.03
CA ARG A 183 -20.13 -4.38 -7.59
C ARG A 183 -20.28 -4.61 -6.10
N ILE A 184 -19.97 -3.59 -5.29
CA ILE A 184 -20.12 -3.69 -3.84
C ILE A 184 -21.62 -3.77 -3.48
N ALA A 185 -22.45 -2.92 -4.07
CA ALA A 185 -23.90 -2.91 -3.83
C ALA A 185 -24.59 -4.23 -4.25
N SER A 186 -24.19 -4.81 -5.39
CA SER A 186 -24.76 -6.08 -5.86
C SER A 186 -24.39 -7.26 -4.96
N ARG A 187 -23.16 -7.28 -4.43
CA ARG A 187 -22.74 -8.29 -3.43
C ARG A 187 -23.58 -8.21 -2.15
N PHE A 188 -23.91 -7.00 -1.69
CA PHE A 188 -24.78 -6.84 -0.51
C PHE A 188 -26.23 -7.26 -0.77
N LYS A 189 -26.78 -6.96 -1.96
CA LYS A 189 -28.14 -7.42 -2.34
C LYS A 189 -28.23 -8.94 -2.45
N ALA A 190 -27.26 -9.58 -3.13
CA ALA A 190 -27.22 -11.04 -3.27
C ALA A 190 -27.07 -11.77 -1.93
N GLY A 191 -26.32 -11.20 -0.98
CA GLY A 191 -26.20 -11.74 0.38
C GLY A 191 -27.50 -11.65 1.18
N ALA A 192 -28.31 -10.60 0.97
CA ALA A 192 -29.61 -10.44 1.62
C ALA A 192 -30.66 -11.41 1.07
N GLU A 193 -30.63 -11.68 -0.24
CA GLU A 193 -31.56 -12.64 -0.89
C GLU A 193 -31.19 -14.10 -0.60
N GLY A 194 -29.88 -14.43 -0.53
CA GLY A 194 -29.41 -15.77 -0.20
C GLY A 194 -29.58 -16.18 1.28
N GLY A 195 -29.65 -15.21 2.20
CA GLY A 195 -29.90 -15.46 3.62
C GLY A 195 -31.37 -15.73 3.98
N SER A 196 -32.31 -15.41 3.09
CA SER A 196 -33.76 -15.59 3.30
C SER A 196 -34.24 -17.03 3.04
N ALA A 197 -33.48 -17.81 2.26
CA ALA A 197 -33.85 -19.18 1.88
C ALA A 197 -33.56 -20.26 2.95
N ALA A 198 -32.86 -19.93 4.05
CA ALA A 198 -32.46 -20.89 5.08
C ALA A 198 -33.39 -20.96 6.31
N THR A 199 -34.48 -20.18 6.37
CA THR A 199 -35.36 -20.11 7.56
C THR A 199 -36.77 -20.67 7.38
N THR A 200 -37.06 -21.35 6.29
CA THR A 200 -38.41 -21.88 6.03
C THR A 200 -38.42 -23.40 5.93
N THR A 201 -38.18 -24.09 7.05
CA THR A 201 -38.71 -25.45 7.26
C THR A 201 -39.03 -25.62 8.74
N SER A 202 -40.33 -25.45 9.04
CA SER A 202 -41.17 -26.33 9.88
C SER A 202 -40.75 -26.57 11.34
N ALA A 203 -41.60 -26.56 12.37
CA ALA A 203 -42.97 -26.16 12.64
C ALA A 203 -43.20 -26.53 14.13
N ARG A 204 -44.05 -25.77 14.83
CA ARG A 204 -44.94 -26.26 15.89
C ARG A 204 -44.31 -26.70 17.24
N ALA A 205 -44.43 -25.82 18.22
CA ALA A 205 -44.44 -26.14 19.64
C ALA A 205 -45.59 -27.11 20.00
N PRO A 206 -45.46 -27.86 21.11
CA PRO A 206 -46.50 -27.76 22.13
C PRO A 206 -45.96 -27.53 23.54
N ALA A 207 -46.87 -27.11 24.40
CA ALA A 207 -46.66 -26.56 25.73
C ALA A 207 -46.26 -27.60 26.82
N ARG A 208 -45.36 -27.15 27.72
CA ARG A 208 -45.26 -27.29 29.20
C ARG A 208 -45.97 -28.45 29.95
N PRO A 209 -45.37 -29.00 31.03
CA PRO A 209 -45.41 -28.28 32.32
C PRO A 209 -44.18 -28.37 33.23
N ALA A 210 -44.26 -27.56 34.28
CA ALA A 210 -43.26 -27.26 35.29
C ALA A 210 -42.95 -28.43 36.24
N VAL A 211 -41.69 -28.55 36.66
CA VAL A 211 -41.31 -29.24 37.91
C VAL A 211 -40.42 -28.32 38.74
N ARG A 212 -40.82 -28.21 39.99
CA ARG A 212 -40.28 -27.42 41.09
C ARG A 212 -39.48 -28.37 41.98
N GLY A 213 -38.27 -28.01 42.39
CA GLY A 213 -37.65 -28.63 43.57
C GLY A 213 -36.13 -28.77 43.57
N GLY A 214 -35.49 -28.24 44.62
CA GLY A 214 -34.41 -28.96 45.30
C GLY A 214 -32.98 -28.40 45.21
N GLY A 215 -32.66 -27.42 46.07
CA GLY A 215 -31.53 -27.46 47.02
C GLY A 215 -30.06 -27.48 46.52
N PRO A 216 -29.14 -26.73 47.18
CA PRO A 216 -27.70 -26.78 46.89
C PRO A 216 -27.00 -27.87 47.71
N VAL A 217 -26.01 -28.54 47.14
CA VAL A 217 -25.09 -29.40 47.89
C VAL A 217 -23.67 -28.86 47.75
N ARG A 218 -23.12 -28.45 48.89
CA ARG A 218 -21.70 -28.18 49.13
C ARG A 218 -20.93 -29.50 49.22
N SER A 219 -19.70 -29.49 48.73
CA SER A 219 -18.48 -30.16 49.24
C SER A 219 -17.57 -30.38 48.03
N GLY A 220 -16.29 -30.03 48.01
CA GLY A 220 -15.35 -29.81 49.07
C GLY A 220 -14.12 -30.67 48.75
N VAL A 221 -12.93 -30.05 48.80
CA VAL A 221 -11.63 -30.70 49.02
C VAL A 221 -11.08 -31.41 47.75
N ARG A 222 -9.85 -31.25 47.26
CA ARG A 222 -8.54 -31.18 47.93
C ARG A 222 -7.46 -30.69 46.95
N SER A 223 -6.50 -29.98 47.53
CA SER A 223 -5.12 -29.69 47.13
C SER A 223 -4.40 -30.71 46.24
N LEU A 224 -3.48 -30.24 45.38
CA LEU A 224 -2.07 -30.69 45.30
C LEU A 224 -1.27 -29.87 44.25
N VAL A 225 -0.42 -28.97 44.74
CA VAL A 225 0.89 -28.55 44.21
C VAL A 225 1.88 -28.98 45.34
N PRO A 226 3.23 -29.10 45.18
CA PRO A 226 4.10 -28.73 44.08
C PRO A 226 5.27 -29.70 43.80
N GLY A 227 6.15 -29.34 42.85
CA GLY A 227 7.50 -29.90 42.68
C GLY A 227 7.79 -30.21 41.21
N GLY A 228 8.92 -29.83 40.62
CA GLY A 228 10.13 -29.21 41.14
C GLY A 228 11.09 -28.94 39.99
N ASP A 229 12.14 -28.19 40.34
CA ASP A 229 13.25 -27.68 39.55
C ASP A 229 13.87 -28.66 38.54
N SER A 230 14.43 -28.11 37.45
CA SER A 230 15.83 -28.35 37.12
C SER A 230 16.34 -27.39 36.04
N VAL A 231 17.34 -26.63 36.48
CA VAL A 231 18.28 -25.80 35.73
C VAL A 231 19.20 -26.70 34.88
N ALA A 232 19.46 -26.33 33.63
CA ALA A 232 20.64 -26.80 32.91
C ALA A 232 21.17 -25.68 32.01
N VAL A 233 22.19 -25.01 32.56
CA VAL A 233 23.17 -24.17 31.86
C VAL A 233 24.10 -25.12 31.11
N ASP A 234 24.26 -24.97 29.80
CA ASP A 234 25.45 -25.50 29.13
C ASP A 234 26.11 -24.40 28.30
N THR A 235 27.10 -23.79 28.95
CA THR A 235 28.13 -22.95 28.36
C THR A 235 29.31 -23.84 27.98
N ARG A 236 29.66 -23.90 26.69
CA ARG A 236 31.02 -24.24 26.28
C ARG A 236 31.55 -23.28 25.20
N PRO A 237 32.76 -22.73 25.36
CA PRO A 237 33.41 -21.83 24.42
C PRO A 237 34.38 -22.53 23.44
N ARG A 238 34.79 -21.73 22.45
CA ARG A 238 35.75 -21.92 21.35
C ARG A 238 37.03 -22.74 21.63
N MET A 239 37.47 -23.48 20.59
CA MET A 239 38.85 -23.62 20.04
C MET A 239 38.68 -24.17 18.61
N ARG A 240 39.45 -23.89 17.56
CA ARG A 240 40.70 -23.15 17.33
C ARG A 240 40.71 -22.74 15.86
#